data_AF-A0A356T9A9-F1
#
_entry.id   AF-A0A356T9A9-F1
#
_cell.length_a   1.000
_cell.length_b   1.000
_cell.length_c   1.000
_cell.angle_alpha   90.00
_cell.angle_beta   90.00
_cell.angle_gamma   90.00
#
_symmetry.space_group_name_H-M   'P 1'
#
loop_
_entity.id
_entity.type
_entity.pdbx_description
1 polymer ?
#
loop_
_entity_poly.entity_id
_entity_poly.type
_entity_poly.pdbx_seq_one_letter_code
_entity_poly.pdbx_strand_id
1 'polypeptide(L)'
;MRTRPFALVLSSVLSVFVLTACSEEAPPAPADTRHAPASAVPGSHADWCAEHEVPESMCTRCNPDLVPAFQATGDWCDEHGLPESQCR
;
A
#
# COMPACT_ATOMS: atom_id res chain seq x y z
N MET A 1 17.94 -20.88 57.55
CA MET A 1 17.31 -21.73 56.53
C MET A 1 15.79 -21.60 56.65
N ARG A 2 15.17 -20.87 55.72
CA ARG A 2 13.71 -20.79 55.53
C ARG A 2 13.50 -20.52 54.04
N THR A 3 13.28 -21.59 53.32
CA THR A 3 12.94 -21.62 51.90
C THR A 3 11.61 -20.89 51.70
N ARG A 4 11.58 -19.91 50.80
CA ARG A 4 10.37 -19.19 50.38
C ARG A 4 9.94 -19.74 49.00
N PRO A 5 9.12 -20.79 48.91
CA PRO A 5 8.75 -21.40 47.63
C PRO A 5 7.66 -20.63 46.86
N PHE A 6 7.25 -19.44 47.30
CA PHE A 6 6.10 -18.71 46.71
C PHE A 6 6.47 -17.57 45.76
N ALA A 7 7.76 -17.33 45.51
CA ALA A 7 8.21 -16.21 44.66
C ALA A 7 8.35 -16.56 43.17
N LEU A 8 8.11 -17.81 42.76
CA LEU A 8 8.40 -18.26 41.37
C LEU A 8 7.17 -18.44 40.47
N VAL A 9 5.94 -18.33 40.96
CA VAL A 9 4.74 -18.60 40.13
C VAL A 9 4.15 -17.32 39.49
N LEU A 10 4.56 -16.13 39.94
CA LEU A 10 3.99 -14.86 39.43
C LEU A 10 4.75 -14.23 38.26
N SER A 11 5.76 -14.93 37.69
CA SER A 11 6.63 -14.37 36.65
C SER A 11 6.34 -14.87 35.22
N SER A 12 5.29 -15.67 34.99
CA SER A 12 5.02 -16.32 33.70
C SER A 12 3.82 -15.79 32.91
N VAL A 13 3.21 -14.66 33.28
CA VAL A 13 2.02 -14.12 32.58
C VAL A 13 2.30 -12.87 31.74
N LEU A 14 3.53 -12.35 31.75
CA LEU A 14 3.89 -11.10 31.06
C LEU A 14 4.45 -11.30 29.63
N SER A 15 4.37 -12.51 29.06
CA SER A 15 4.97 -12.85 27.75
C SER A 15 3.97 -13.05 26.60
N VAL A 16 2.70 -12.65 26.73
CA VAL A 16 1.66 -12.97 25.71
C VAL A 16 0.93 -11.74 25.12
N PHE A 17 1.36 -10.51 25.42
CA PHE A 17 0.59 -9.30 25.05
C PHE A 17 1.28 -8.34 24.06
N VAL A 18 2.21 -8.82 23.21
CA VAL A 18 2.96 -7.97 22.25
C VAL A 18 2.96 -8.52 20.82
N LEU A 19 1.87 -9.16 20.37
CA LEU A 19 1.77 -9.71 19.00
C LEU A 19 0.46 -9.37 18.26
N THR A 20 -0.41 -8.49 18.79
CA THR A 20 -1.74 -8.21 18.21
C THR A 20 -1.98 -6.74 17.84
N ALA A 21 -0.98 -6.04 17.33
CA ALA A 21 -1.10 -4.60 16.99
C ALA A 21 -0.68 -4.25 15.55
N CYS A 22 -1.10 -5.06 14.57
CA CYS A 22 -1.17 -4.62 13.17
C CYS A 22 -2.47 -5.14 12.54
N SER A 23 -3.60 -4.52 12.87
CA SER A 23 -4.75 -4.39 11.97
C SER A 23 -5.52 -3.17 12.43
N GLU A 24 -4.99 -2.01 12.08
CA GLU A 24 -5.75 -0.77 12.11
C GLU A 24 -6.69 -0.83 10.91
N GLU A 25 -7.92 -1.29 11.16
CA GLU A 25 -8.98 -1.32 10.16
C GLU A 25 -9.42 0.12 9.91
N ALA A 26 -8.80 0.76 8.91
CA ALA A 26 -9.16 2.09 8.48
C ALA A 26 -10.60 2.05 7.92
N PRO A 27 -11.48 2.99 8.33
CA PRO A 27 -12.83 3.08 7.78
C PRO A 27 -12.76 3.28 6.25
N PRO A 28 -13.72 2.74 5.48
CA PRO A 28 -13.71 2.87 4.04
C PRO A 28 -13.76 4.36 3.67
N ALA A 29 -12.71 4.84 3.02
CA ALA A 29 -12.69 6.14 2.37
C ALA A 29 -13.86 6.23 1.36
N PRO A 30 -14.44 7.42 1.12
CA PRO A 30 -15.49 7.58 0.13
C PRO A 30 -15.04 7.01 -1.22
N ALA A 31 -15.95 6.24 -1.84
CA ALA A 31 -15.72 5.39 -3.01
C ALA A 31 -15.51 6.15 -4.34
N ASP A 32 -14.81 7.28 -4.31
CA ASP A 32 -14.34 8.02 -5.47
C ASP A 32 -12.82 8.24 -5.38
N THR A 33 -12.09 7.18 -5.04
CA THR A 33 -10.64 7.11 -5.20
C THR A 33 -10.36 6.02 -6.24
N ARG A 34 -10.07 6.43 -7.47
CA ARG A 34 -9.91 5.56 -8.65
C ARG A 34 -8.57 4.79 -8.64
N HIS A 35 -8.34 4.03 -7.57
CA HIS A 35 -7.30 2.99 -7.56
C HIS A 35 -7.82 1.74 -8.28
N ALA A 36 -6.90 0.86 -8.69
CA ALA A 36 -7.24 -0.36 -9.41
C ALA A 36 -8.36 -1.15 -8.68
N PRO A 37 -9.36 -1.67 -9.41
CA PRO A 37 -10.48 -2.36 -8.79
C PRO A 37 -10.00 -3.61 -8.06
N ALA A 38 -10.68 -4.00 -6.98
CA ALA A 38 -10.35 -5.21 -6.22
C ALA A 38 -10.38 -6.50 -7.06
N SER A 39 -10.97 -6.46 -8.25
CA SER A 39 -11.00 -7.54 -9.23
C SER A 39 -9.76 -7.62 -10.13
N ALA A 40 -8.77 -6.74 -9.97
CA ALA A 40 -7.54 -6.80 -10.75
C ALA A 40 -6.77 -8.10 -10.43
N VAL A 41 -6.38 -8.84 -11.47
CA VAL A 41 -5.64 -10.10 -11.33
C VAL A 41 -4.14 -9.82 -11.41
N PRO A 42 -3.36 -10.08 -10.34
CA PRO A 42 -1.91 -9.88 -10.37
C PRO A 42 -1.24 -10.70 -11.48
N GLY A 43 -0.35 -10.06 -12.25
CA GLY A 43 0.34 -10.70 -13.38
C GLY A 43 -0.50 -10.84 -14.65
N SER A 44 -1.77 -10.41 -14.65
CA SER A 44 -2.52 -10.24 -15.89
C SER A 44 -2.12 -8.94 -16.59
N HIS A 45 -2.13 -8.95 -17.91
CA HIS A 45 -1.92 -7.76 -18.75
C HIS A 45 -3.26 -7.26 -19.32
N ALA A 46 -4.38 -7.65 -18.70
CA ALA A 46 -5.72 -7.35 -19.21
C ALA A 46 -6.02 -5.83 -19.19
N ASP A 47 -5.34 -5.09 -18.33
CA ASP A 47 -5.44 -3.64 -18.22
C ASP A 47 -4.28 -2.91 -18.90
N TRP A 48 -3.48 -3.53 -19.78
CA TRP A 48 -2.36 -2.84 -20.43
C TRP A 48 -2.80 -1.91 -21.55
N CYS A 49 -2.22 -0.70 -21.57
CA CYS A 49 -2.35 0.24 -22.66
C CYS A 49 -1.48 -0.21 -23.84
N ALA A 50 -2.10 -0.43 -25.00
CA ALA A 50 -1.39 -0.89 -26.19
C ALA A 50 -0.44 0.17 -26.77
N GLU A 51 -0.83 1.45 -26.72
CA GLU A 51 -0.06 2.55 -27.30
C GLU A 51 1.13 2.97 -26.42
N HIS A 52 0.99 2.84 -25.10
CA HIS A 52 1.93 3.42 -24.12
C HIS A 52 2.56 2.37 -23.21
N GLU A 53 2.34 1.08 -23.45
CA GLU A 53 3.00 -0.07 -22.79
C GLU A 53 3.13 0.04 -21.27
N VAL A 54 2.09 0.56 -20.63
CA VAL A 54 1.92 0.64 -19.18
C VAL A 54 0.52 0.16 -18.84
N PRO A 55 0.26 -0.32 -17.61
CA PRO A 55 -1.11 -0.54 -17.17
C PRO A 55 -1.94 0.74 -17.38
N GLU A 56 -3.11 0.65 -18.03
CA GLU A 56 -4.10 1.72 -18.26
C GLU A 56 -4.47 2.40 -16.94
N SER A 57 -4.56 1.62 -15.86
CA SER A 57 -4.78 2.11 -14.50
C SER A 57 -3.68 3.06 -14.00
N MET A 58 -2.52 3.07 -14.65
CA MET A 58 -1.36 3.90 -14.35
C MET A 58 -0.97 4.82 -15.53
N CYS A 59 -1.67 4.76 -16.67
CA CYS A 59 -1.29 5.49 -17.87
C CYS A 59 -1.74 6.96 -17.78
N THR A 60 -0.81 7.87 -17.47
CA THR A 60 -1.11 9.32 -17.40
C THR A 60 -1.45 9.93 -18.76
N ARG A 61 -1.00 9.29 -19.86
CA ARG A 61 -1.34 9.70 -21.23
C ARG A 61 -2.79 9.39 -21.59
N CYS A 62 -3.34 8.28 -21.08
CA CYS A 62 -4.75 7.92 -21.26
C CYS A 62 -5.65 8.57 -20.20
N ASN A 63 -5.16 8.70 -18.97
CA ASN A 63 -5.90 9.22 -17.84
C ASN A 63 -5.10 10.32 -17.08
N PRO A 64 -5.27 11.61 -17.45
CA PRO A 64 -4.53 12.71 -16.83
C PRO A 64 -4.90 12.95 -15.36
N ASP A 65 -6.03 12.41 -14.88
CA ASP A 65 -6.43 12.54 -13.47
C ASP A 65 -5.47 11.82 -12.51
N LEU A 66 -4.59 10.95 -13.02
CA LEU A 66 -3.57 10.27 -12.24
C LEU A 66 -2.35 11.15 -11.92
N VAL A 67 -2.14 12.25 -12.66
CA VAL A 67 -0.98 13.14 -12.52
C VAL A 67 -0.75 13.63 -11.09
N PRO A 68 -1.78 14.13 -10.35
CA PRO A 68 -1.57 14.59 -8.99
C PRO A 68 -1.07 13.49 -8.04
N ALA A 69 -1.46 12.23 -8.28
CA ALA A 69 -1.00 11.11 -7.46
C ALA A 69 0.49 10.85 -7.68
N PHE A 70 0.94 10.83 -8.93
CA PHE A 70 2.36 10.66 -9.27
C PHE A 70 3.24 11.81 -8.77
N GLN A 71 2.74 13.05 -8.85
CA GLN A 71 3.41 14.21 -8.23
C GLN A 71 3.50 14.09 -6.71
N ALA A 72 2.41 13.67 -6.05
CA ALA A 72 2.38 13.49 -4.61
C ALA A 72 3.34 12.38 -4.12
N THR A 73 3.61 11.37 -4.95
CA THR A 73 4.58 10.30 -4.64
C THR A 73 6.01 10.63 -5.06
N GLY A 74 6.25 11.77 -5.72
CA GLY A 74 7.57 12.17 -6.22
C GLY A 74 8.05 11.41 -7.46
N ASP A 75 7.15 10.70 -8.14
CA ASP A 75 7.42 10.02 -9.41
C ASP A 75 7.00 10.96 -10.55
N TRP A 76 7.66 12.11 -10.69
CA TRP A 76 7.26 13.15 -11.66
C TRP A 76 8.46 13.84 -12.30
N CYS A 77 8.44 13.86 -13.64
CA CYS A 77 9.40 14.56 -14.47
C CYS A 77 8.81 15.89 -14.96
N ASP A 78 9.29 17.01 -14.42
CA ASP A 78 8.81 18.34 -14.81
C ASP A 78 9.17 18.73 -16.25
N GLU A 79 10.27 18.21 -16.80
CA GLU A 79 10.71 18.51 -18.17
C GLU A 79 9.73 17.92 -19.21
N HIS A 80 9.22 16.72 -18.93
CA HIS A 80 8.40 15.97 -19.87
C HIS A 80 6.91 15.95 -19.51
N GLY A 81 6.54 16.45 -18.33
CA GLY A 81 5.16 16.43 -17.86
C GLY A 81 4.59 15.02 -17.73
N LEU A 82 5.43 14.06 -17.34
CA LEU A 82 5.11 12.65 -17.24
C LEU A 82 5.67 12.09 -15.93
N PRO A 83 5.10 11.00 -15.40
CA PRO A 83 5.75 10.29 -14.31
C PRO A 83 7.14 9.80 -14.72
N GLU A 84 8.12 9.84 -13.81
CA GLU A 84 9.48 9.38 -14.09
C GLU A 84 9.48 7.92 -14.56
N SER A 85 8.63 7.07 -13.95
CA SER A 85 8.38 5.68 -14.38
C SER A 85 7.84 5.52 -15.82
N GLN A 86 7.35 6.59 -16.44
CA GLN A 86 6.79 6.62 -17.81
C GLN A 86 7.58 7.54 -18.74
N CYS A 87 8.67 8.13 -18.25
CA CYS A 87 9.53 9.06 -18.96
C CYS A 87 10.62 8.27 -19.71
N ARG A 88 10.45 8.15 -21.03
CA ARG A 88 11.30 7.38 -21.93
C ARG A 88 11.35 8.03 -23.30
#